data_AF-C3NBN5-F1
#
_entry.id   AF-C3NBN5-F1
#
_cell.length_a   1.000
_cell.length_b   1.000
_cell.length_c   1.000
_cell.angle_alpha   90.00
_cell.angle_beta   90.00
_cell.angle_gamma   90.00
#
_symmetry.space_group_name_H-M   'P 1'
#
loop_
_entity.id
_entity.type
_entity.pdbx_description
1 polymer ?
#
loop_
_entity_poly.entity_id
_entity_poly.type
_entity_poly.pdbx_seq_one_letter_code
_entity_poly.pdbx_strand_id
1 'polypeptide(L)'
;MRILKIVWILFILLNVYDVIISAIYWLKENAIFEENYFIWFYYYYEGHISFILALLMLISVKLLFFTGVYWYTGLFDLLKVGKYKWLSLLPFVVLSILIDTQNTFILLFNYAPPF
;
A
#
# COMPACT_ATOMS: atom_id res chain seq x y z
N MET A 1 6.41 -0.98 24.78
CA MET A 1 5.93 -0.01 23.77
C MET A 1 4.61 -0.46 23.13
N ARG A 2 3.47 -0.18 23.77
CA ARG A 2 2.15 -0.57 23.24
C ARG A 2 1.82 0.19 21.95
N ILE A 3 2.10 1.49 21.91
CA ILE A 3 1.81 2.39 20.78
C ILE A 3 2.53 1.94 19.50
N LEU A 4 3.83 1.64 19.58
CA LEU A 4 4.61 1.19 18.42
C LEU A 4 3.99 -0.06 17.76
N LYS A 5 3.52 -1.03 18.56
CA LYS A 5 2.86 -2.24 18.06
C LYS A 5 1.54 -1.89 17.36
N ILE A 6 0.73 -1.00 17.95
CA ILE A 6 -0.54 -0.56 17.37
C ILE A 6 -0.30 0.13 16.01
N VAL A 7 0.67 1.04 15.93
CA VAL A 7 0.96 1.77 14.68
C VAL A 7 1.47 0.82 13.59
N TRP A 8 2.29 -0.19 13.94
CA TRP A 8 2.68 -1.25 13.02
C TRP A 8 1.50 -2.08 12.51
N ILE A 9 0.61 -2.51 13.41
CA ILE A 9 -0.59 -3.27 13.03
C ILE A 9 -1.46 -2.44 12.09
N LEU A 10 -1.69 -1.16 12.42
CA LEU A 10 -2.45 -0.24 11.58
C LEU A 10 -1.81 -0.09 10.19
N PHE A 11 -0.50 0.11 10.13
CA PHE A 11 0.25 0.20 8.88
C PHE A 11 0.12 -1.06 8.02
N ILE A 12 0.18 -2.24 8.64
CA ILE A 12 -0.02 -3.52 7.94
C ILE A 12 -1.44 -3.63 7.41
N LEU A 13 -2.45 -3.34 8.24
CA LEU A 13 -3.85 -3.43 7.85
C LEU A 13 -4.21 -2.50 6.69
N LEU A 14 -3.69 -1.26 6.69
CA LEU A 14 -3.88 -0.32 5.58
C LEU A 14 -3.30 -0.86 4.27
N ASN A 15 -2.07 -1.38 4.31
CA ASN A 15 -1.45 -1.93 3.11
C ASN A 15 -2.10 -3.24 2.63
N VAL A 16 -2.67 -4.06 3.53
CA VAL A 16 -3.49 -5.21 3.15
C VAL A 16 -4.80 -4.75 2.51
N TYR A 17 -5.43 -3.72 3.07
CA TYR A 17 -6.64 -3.12 2.52
C TYR A 17 -6.42 -2.59 1.11
N ASP A 18 -5.32 -1.86 0.87
CA ASP A 18 -4.94 -1.36 -0.45
C ASP A 18 -4.85 -2.49 -1.49
N VAL A 19 -4.16 -3.59 -1.17
CA VAL A 19 -4.07 -4.77 -2.05
C VAL A 19 -5.44 -5.33 -2.40
N ILE A 20 -6.35 -5.39 -1.42
CA ILE A 20 -7.72 -5.89 -1.65
C ILE A 20 -8.50 -4.93 -2.55
N ILE A 21 -8.41 -3.63 -2.34
CA ILE A 21 -9.10 -2.62 -3.15
C ILE A 21 -8.58 -2.63 -4.59
N SER A 22 -7.26 -2.65 -4.80
CA SER A 22 -6.67 -2.78 -6.15
C SER A 22 -7.14 -4.06 -6.84
N ALA A 23 -7.18 -5.19 -6.13
CA ALA A 23 -7.67 -6.45 -6.68
C ALA A 23 -9.13 -6.36 -7.14
N ILE A 24 -10.01 -5.78 -6.32
CA ILE A 24 -11.43 -5.59 -6.65
C ILE A 24 -11.58 -4.66 -7.85
N TYR A 25 -10.81 -3.57 -7.88
CA TYR A 25 -10.84 -2.58 -8.95
C TYR A 25 -10.44 -3.20 -10.29
N TRP A 26 -9.31 -3.90 -10.35
CA TRP A 26 -8.84 -4.58 -11.57
C TRP A 26 -9.79 -5.65 -12.08
N LEU A 27 -10.45 -6.39 -11.18
CA LEU A 27 -11.46 -7.38 -11.55
C LEU A 27 -12.70 -6.71 -12.18
N LYS A 28 -13.08 -5.52 -11.73
CA LYS A 28 -14.26 -4.80 -12.24
C LYS A 28 -14.00 -4.08 -13.55
N GLU A 29 -12.86 -3.42 -13.70
CA GLU A 29 -12.56 -2.66 -14.92
C GLU A 29 -12.07 -3.56 -16.06
N ASN A 30 -11.68 -4.81 -15.75
CA ASN A 30 -11.01 -5.71 -16.69
C ASN A 30 -9.73 -5.08 -17.30
N ALA A 31 -9.21 -4.06 -16.62
CA ALA A 31 -8.02 -3.30 -16.94
C ALA A 31 -7.23 -3.10 -15.65
N ILE A 32 -5.91 -3.21 -15.75
CA ILE A 32 -5.02 -2.97 -14.62
C ILE A 32 -4.65 -1.50 -14.66
N PHE A 33 -5.44 -0.69 -13.97
CA PHE A 33 -5.06 0.67 -13.65
C PHE A 33 -4.37 0.64 -12.29
N GLU A 34 -3.08 0.98 -12.27
CA GLU A 34 -2.28 0.93 -11.04
C GLU A 34 -1.39 2.17 -10.98
N GLU A 35 -1.52 2.96 -9.92
CA GLU A 35 -0.68 4.13 -9.67
C GLU A 35 0.75 3.74 -9.23
N ASN A 36 0.96 2.47 -8.87
CA ASN A 36 2.28 1.97 -8.52
C ASN A 36 3.22 2.01 -9.73
N TYR A 37 4.25 2.86 -9.63
CA TYR A 37 5.22 3.09 -10.70
C TYR A 37 5.83 1.80 -11.27
N PHE A 38 6.11 0.79 -10.44
CA PHE A 38 6.71 -0.46 -10.93
C PHE A 38 5.78 -1.28 -11.82
N ILE A 39 4.49 -1.33 -11.47
CA ILE A 39 3.47 -2.06 -12.23
C ILE A 39 3.11 -1.27 -13.49
N TRP A 40 2.93 0.04 -13.35
CA TRP A 40 2.70 0.94 -14.48
C TRP A 40 3.83 0.89 -15.51
N PHE A 41 5.09 0.94 -15.05
CA PHE A 41 6.25 0.87 -15.93
C PHE A 41 6.30 -0.47 -16.68
N TYR A 42 6.05 -1.59 -16.01
CA TYR A 42 5.96 -2.88 -16.68
C TYR A 42 4.84 -2.89 -17.73
N TYR A 43 3.65 -2.39 -17.39
CA TYR A 43 2.52 -2.32 -18.30
C TYR A 43 2.84 -1.48 -19.55
N TYR A 44 3.54 -0.37 -19.38
CA TYR A 44 3.94 0.52 -20.48
C TYR A 44 4.81 -0.18 -21.53
N TYR A 45 5.72 -1.08 -21.11
CA TYR A 45 6.59 -1.80 -22.05
C TYR A 45 5.97 -3.07 -22.62
N GLU A 46 5.25 -3.84 -21.81
CA GLU A 46 4.71 -5.14 -22.20
C GLU A 46 3.30 -5.04 -22.81
N GLY A 47 2.61 -3.91 -22.64
CA GLY A 47 1.27 -3.63 -23.18
C GLY A 47 0.12 -4.40 -22.53
N HIS A 48 0.42 -5.46 -21.78
CA HIS A 48 -0.53 -6.27 -21.03
C HIS A 48 0.12 -6.86 -19.78
N ILE A 49 -0.66 -6.94 -18.71
CA ILE A 49 -0.32 -7.69 -17.50
C ILE A 49 -1.51 -8.62 -17.19
N SER A 50 -1.24 -9.85 -16.80
CA SER A 50 -2.32 -10.74 -16.32
C SER A 50 -2.67 -10.38 -14.88
N PHE A 51 -3.94 -10.52 -14.49
CA PHE A 51 -4.39 -10.22 -13.12
C PHE A 51 -3.53 -10.88 -12.03
N ILE A 52 -3.19 -12.17 -12.22
CA ILE A 52 -2.35 -12.93 -11.28
C ILE A 52 -0.95 -12.30 -11.17
N LEU A 53 -0.35 -11.93 -12.31
CA LEU A 53 0.97 -11.30 -12.31
C LEU A 53 0.92 -9.93 -11.64
N ALA A 54 -0.10 -9.11 -11.90
CA ALA A 54 -0.29 -7.81 -11.26
C ALA A 54 -0.39 -7.92 -9.73
N LEU A 55 -1.16 -8.89 -9.23
CA LEU A 55 -1.26 -9.15 -7.79
C LEU A 55 0.07 -9.58 -7.19
N LEU A 56 0.80 -10.48 -7.85
CA LEU A 56 2.12 -10.92 -7.37
C LEU A 56 3.12 -9.75 -7.34
N MET A 57 3.10 -8.88 -8.35
CA MET A 57 3.92 -7.67 -8.37
C MET A 57 3.54 -6.73 -7.23
N LEU A 58 2.25 -6.46 -7.02
CA LEU A 58 1.77 -5.57 -5.97
C LEU A 58 2.17 -6.09 -4.58
N ILE A 59 1.95 -7.38 -4.30
CA ILE A 59 2.36 -8.02 -3.06
C ILE A 59 3.88 -7.91 -2.87
N SER A 60 4.66 -8.15 -3.93
CA SER A 60 6.13 -8.05 -3.88
C SER A 60 6.59 -6.63 -3.56
N VAL A 61 5.97 -5.62 -4.19
CA VAL A 61 6.26 -4.21 -3.91
C VAL A 61 5.90 -3.84 -2.47
N LYS A 62 4.77 -4.32 -1.95
CA LYS A 62 4.38 -4.12 -0.54
C LYS A 62 5.36 -4.78 0.42
N LEU A 63 5.80 -6.02 0.16
CA LEU A 63 6.81 -6.70 0.98
C LEU A 63 8.16 -5.95 0.98
N LEU A 64 8.59 -5.43 -0.17
CA LEU A 64 9.78 -4.60 -0.26
C LEU A 64 9.62 -3.31 0.55
N PHE A 65 8.46 -2.67 0.47
CA PHE A 65 8.12 -1.48 1.25
C PHE A 65 8.12 -1.75 2.76
N PHE A 66 7.48 -2.84 3.23
CA PHE A 66 7.53 -3.26 4.63
C PHE A 66 8.96 -3.48 5.11
N THR A 67 9.79 -4.13 4.28
CA THR A 67 11.20 -4.35 4.59
C THR A 67 11.94 -3.03 4.72
N GLY A 68 11.74 -2.10 3.78
CA GLY A 68 12.33 -0.76 3.83
C GLY A 68 11.92 0.03 5.08
N VAL A 69 10.64 0.04 5.42
CA VAL A 69 10.11 0.71 6.62
C VAL A 69 10.66 0.06 7.90
N TYR A 70 10.81 -1.26 7.92
CA TYR A 70 11.43 -1.98 9.03
C TYR A 70 12.87 -1.50 9.27
N TRP A 71 13.71 -1.50 8.22
CA TRP A 71 15.09 -1.00 8.32
C TRP A 71 15.15 0.47 8.71
N TYR A 72 14.29 1.31 8.14
CA TYR A 72 14.17 2.72 8.51
C TYR A 72 13.85 2.91 10.00
N THR A 73 12.89 2.14 10.54
CA THR A 73 12.57 2.20 11.98
C THR A 73 13.73 1.70 12.85
N GLY A 74 14.60 0.85 12.31
CA GLY A 74 15.85 0.40 12.95
C GLY A 74 16.87 1.53 13.15
N LEU A 75 16.86 2.57 12.31
CA LEU A 75 17.73 3.74 12.47
C LEU A 75 17.50 4.45 13.81
N PHE A 76 16.28 4.41 14.34
CA PHE A 76 15.95 5.03 15.62
C PHE A 76 16.55 4.30 16.82
N ASP A 77 16.83 2.99 16.70
CA ASP A 77 17.63 2.28 17.71
C ASP A 77 19.09 2.75 17.67
N LEU A 78 19.65 2.84 16.46
CA LEU A 78 21.04 3.26 16.26
C LEU A 78 21.28 4.68 16.80
N LEU A 79 20.32 5.57 16.59
CA LEU A 79 20.35 6.95 17.08
C LEU A 79 19.99 7.10 18.57
N LYS A 80 19.81 6.00 19.31
CA LYS A 80 19.43 5.97 20.74
C LYS A 80 18.12 6.71 21.07
N VAL A 81 17.25 6.90 20.07
CA VAL A 81 15.93 7.54 20.21
C VAL A 81 14.79 6.51 20.09
N GLY A 82 15.07 5.26 20.46
CA GLY A 82 14.14 4.13 20.34
C GLY A 82 12.75 4.41 20.94
N LYS A 83 12.67 5.19 22.03
CA LYS A 83 11.42 5.66 22.67
C LYS A 83 10.42 6.28 21.68
N TYR A 84 10.92 6.92 20.63
CA TYR A 84 10.16 7.69 19.65
C TYR A 84 9.97 6.97 18.30
N LYS A 85 10.36 5.70 18.19
CA LYS A 85 10.18 4.89 16.97
C LYS A 85 8.80 4.95 16.34
N TRP A 86 7.75 5.06 17.15
CA TRP A 86 6.39 5.11 16.65
C TRP A 86 6.13 6.35 15.78
N LEU A 87 6.83 7.47 16.04
CA LEU A 87 6.77 8.68 15.21
C LEU A 87 7.32 8.42 13.81
N SER A 88 8.31 7.54 13.67
CA SER A 88 8.89 7.18 12.38
C SER A 88 7.87 6.50 11.45
N LEU A 89 6.86 5.84 12.01
CA LEU A 89 5.82 5.15 11.25
C LEU A 89 4.67 6.05 10.82
N LEU A 90 4.46 7.19 11.50
CA LEU A 90 3.32 8.07 11.23
C LEU A 90 3.26 8.56 9.78
N PRO A 91 4.36 9.01 9.14
CA PRO A 91 4.30 9.46 7.74
C PRO A 91 3.77 8.36 6.81
N PHE A 92 4.19 7.11 7.03
CA PHE A 92 3.75 5.99 6.20
C PHE A 92 2.27 5.65 6.43
N VAL A 93 1.81 5.66 7.68
CA VAL A 93 0.39 5.46 8.01
C VAL A 93 -0.48 6.55 7.40
N VAL A 94 -0.08 7.81 7.53
CA VAL A 94 -0.84 8.96 6.98
C VAL A 94 -0.92 8.85 5.47
N LEU A 95 0.18 8.56 4.79
CA LEU A 95 0.18 8.37 3.34
C LEU A 95 -0.69 7.19 2.91
N SER A 96 -0.61 6.05 3.59
CA SER A 96 -1.48 4.91 3.30
C SER A 96 -2.96 5.26 3.47
N ILE A 97 -3.35 5.97 4.54
CA ILE A 97 -4.76 6.40 4.71
C ILE A 97 -5.22 7.30 3.56
N LEU A 98 -4.39 8.26 3.12
CA LEU A 98 -4.74 9.16 2.03
C LEU A 98 -4.94 8.41 0.72
N ILE A 99 -4.01 7.51 0.38
CA ILE A 99 -4.07 6.67 -0.82
C ILE A 99 -5.29 5.76 -0.76
N ASP A 100 -5.49 5.04 0.35
CA ASP A 100 -6.62 4.12 0.53
C ASP A 100 -7.95 4.86 0.39
N THR A 101 -8.05 6.07 0.95
CA THR A 101 -9.27 6.90 0.85
C THR A 101 -9.53 7.32 -0.59
N GLN A 102 -8.50 7.75 -1.32
CA GLN A 102 -8.61 8.13 -2.73
C GLN A 102 -9.01 6.93 -3.60
N ASN A 103 -8.32 5.79 -3.46
CA ASN A 103 -8.61 4.56 -4.20
C ASN A 103 -10.04 4.06 -3.94
N THR A 104 -10.47 4.09 -2.68
CA THR A 104 -11.83 3.71 -2.29
C THR A 104 -12.87 4.66 -2.87
N PHE A 105 -12.59 5.97 -2.83
CA PHE A 105 -13.47 6.97 -3.44
C PHE A 105 -13.64 6.75 -4.94
N ILE A 106 -12.55 6.51 -5.67
CA ILE A 106 -12.57 6.22 -7.11
C ILE A 106 -13.37 4.93 -7.39
N LEU A 107 -13.12 3.87 -6.62
CA LEU A 107 -13.87 2.61 -6.76
C LEU A 107 -15.37 2.81 -6.55
N LEU A 108 -15.77 3.55 -5.52
CA LEU A 108 -17.19 3.81 -5.23
C LEU A 108 -17.81 4.73 -6.27
N PHE A 109 -17.12 5.79 -6.70
CA PHE A 109 -17.63 6.72 -7.70
C PHE A 109 -17.92 6.04 -9.04
N ASN A 110 -17.04 5.12 -9.47
CA ASN A 110 -17.19 4.43 -10.76
C ASN A 110 -18.12 3.20 -10.70
N TYR A 111 -18.27 2.55 -9.54
CA TYR A 111 -18.94 1.24 -9.46
C TYR A 111 -19.97 1.06 -8.36
N ALA A 112 -20.25 2.07 -7.52
CA ALA A 112 -21.39 2.02 -6.61
C ALA A 112 -22.69 2.32 -7.38
N PRO A 113 -23.80 1.62 -7.09
CA PRO A 113 -25.08 1.95 -7.69
C PRO A 113 -25.49 3.39 -7.32
N PRO A 114 -26.06 4.17 -8.25
CA PRO A 114 -26.64 5.46 -7.91
C PRO A 114 -27.79 5.22 -6.91
N PHE A 115 -27.73 5.89 -5.77
CA PHE A 115 -28.80 5.93 -4.78
C PHE A 115 -29.98 6.77 -5.29
#